data_AF-A0A412WTF5-F1
#
_entry.id   AF-A0A412WTF5-F1
#
_cell.length_a   1.000
_cell.length_b   1.000
_cell.length_c   1.000
_cell.angle_alpha   90.00
_cell.angle_beta   90.00
_cell.angle_gamma   90.00
#
_symmetry.space_group_name_H-M   'P 1'
#
loop_
_entity.id
_entity.type
_entity.pdbx_description
1 polymer ?
#
loop_
_entity_poly.entity_id
_entity_poly.type
_entity_poly.pdbx_seq_one_letter_code
_entity_poly.pdbx_strand_id
1 'polypeptide(L)'
;MALFKNAATEWEKTMTENDLDQMEAQGLDVSKYREKLAARRAKEAEEAKRDRELYKNPTQLDKMKPYMQTPRSSETEFFKKLAGKAPWLGKSKWLRKFTEGYIVYAGIVSAPAEAWKGVKHKDDSFHGIGIYALDKGHMNDMEWLKRVMEKLRNMCEGRQPVAPGCEGVVSLAKEEDCWSTVKLSGEIVEGADVEVRKLVLYYKELPQGYLPSDGIVPHFYWEGTIRVIPAELYV
;
A
#
# COMPACT_ATOMS: atom_id res chain seq x y z
N MET A 1 -29.65 -11.09 -22.68
CA MET A 1 -30.36 -11.55 -21.46
C MET A 1 -29.43 -11.37 -20.28
N ALA A 2 -29.75 -10.45 -19.36
CA ALA A 2 -28.99 -10.33 -18.13
C ALA A 2 -29.33 -11.53 -17.24
N LEU A 3 -28.35 -12.41 -17.00
CA LEU A 3 -28.45 -13.43 -15.97
C LEU A 3 -28.60 -12.70 -14.63
N PHE A 4 -29.79 -12.76 -14.03
CA PHE A 4 -29.97 -12.35 -12.64
C PHE A 4 -29.05 -13.22 -11.78
N LYS A 5 -27.91 -12.65 -11.37
CA LYS A 5 -27.01 -13.29 -10.42
C LYS A 5 -27.75 -13.35 -9.08
N ASN A 6 -27.83 -14.55 -8.49
CA ASN A 6 -28.46 -14.72 -7.20
C ASN A 6 -27.66 -13.93 -6.14
N ALA A 7 -28.28 -12.90 -5.56
CA ALA A 7 -27.66 -12.01 -4.58
C ALA A 7 -27.06 -12.76 -3.39
N ALA A 8 -27.68 -13.88 -2.96
CA ALA A 8 -27.17 -14.71 -1.89
C ALA A 8 -25.83 -15.38 -2.26
N THR A 9 -25.68 -15.82 -3.51
CA THR A 9 -24.45 -16.47 -3.99
C THR A 9 -23.30 -15.48 -4.17
N GLU A 10 -23.60 -14.23 -4.54
CA GLU A 10 -22.58 -13.18 -4.63
C GLU A 10 -22.17 -12.69 -3.24
N TRP A 11 -23.11 -12.58 -2.30
CA TRP A 11 -22.80 -12.25 -0.91
C TRP A 11 -21.89 -13.29 -0.26
N GLU A 12 -22.15 -14.60 -0.42
CA GLU A 12 -21.27 -15.64 0.13
C GLU A 12 -19.82 -15.54 -0.38
N LYS A 13 -19.60 -15.01 -1.59
CA LYS A 13 -18.26 -14.82 -2.17
C LYS A 13 -17.51 -13.64 -1.59
N THR A 14 -18.20 -12.64 -1.05
CA THR A 14 -17.58 -11.41 -0.51
C THR A 14 -17.74 -11.26 1.00
N MET A 15 -18.51 -12.15 1.63
CA MET A 15 -18.74 -12.24 3.06
C MET A 15 -17.43 -12.27 3.87
N THR A 16 -17.42 -11.52 4.96
CA THR A 16 -16.31 -11.33 5.91
C THR A 16 -16.66 -11.83 7.31
N GLU A 17 -15.68 -11.90 8.22
CA GLU A 17 -15.95 -12.23 9.62
C GLU A 17 -16.91 -11.22 10.27
N ASN A 18 -16.76 -9.93 9.96
CA ASN A 18 -17.63 -8.88 10.49
C ASN A 18 -19.10 -9.06 10.06
N ASP A 19 -19.35 -9.52 8.82
CA ASP A 19 -20.72 -9.79 8.35
C ASP A 19 -21.34 -10.94 9.16
N LEU A 20 -20.55 -11.96 9.49
CA LEU A 20 -20.98 -13.10 10.29
C LEU A 20 -21.22 -12.74 11.75
N ASP A 21 -20.35 -11.92 12.34
CA ASP A 21 -20.52 -11.41 13.70
C ASP A 21 -21.82 -10.60 13.83
N GLN A 22 -22.16 -9.78 12.82
CA GLN A 22 -23.42 -9.03 12.78
C GLN A 22 -24.65 -9.95 12.69
N MET A 23 -24.58 -11.01 11.89
CA MET A 23 -25.65 -12.00 11.77
C MET A 23 -25.84 -12.80 13.06
N GLU A 24 -24.75 -13.23 13.69
CA GLU A 24 -24.76 -13.96 14.96
C GLU A 24 -25.35 -13.10 16.09
N ALA A 25 -25.02 -11.79 16.13
CA ALA A 25 -25.63 -10.85 17.07
C ALA A 25 -27.15 -10.68 16.89
N GLN A 26 -27.69 -10.99 15.71
CA GLN A 26 -29.13 -11.04 15.43
C GLN A 26 -29.78 -12.40 15.80
N GLY A 27 -28.99 -13.33 16.34
CA GLY A 27 -29.44 -14.68 16.71
C GLY A 27 -29.50 -15.67 15.54
N LEU A 28 -28.85 -15.37 14.41
CA LEU A 28 -28.76 -16.28 13.27
C LEU A 28 -27.64 -17.31 13.49
N ASP A 29 -27.92 -18.59 13.21
CA ASP A 29 -26.87 -19.62 13.16
C ASP A 29 -26.01 -19.43 11.90
N VAL A 30 -24.75 -19.06 12.11
CA VAL A 30 -23.78 -18.79 11.05
C VAL A 30 -22.72 -19.87 10.88
N SER A 31 -22.85 -21.02 11.57
CA SER A 31 -21.79 -22.05 11.64
C SER A 31 -21.32 -22.52 10.26
N LYS A 32 -22.25 -22.81 9.35
CA LYS A 32 -21.94 -23.23 7.97
C LYS A 32 -21.23 -22.13 7.16
N TYR A 33 -21.54 -20.86 7.43
CA TYR A 33 -20.90 -19.75 6.74
C TYR A 33 -19.48 -19.52 7.24
N ARG A 34 -19.23 -19.67 8.55
CA ARG A 34 -17.86 -19.66 9.11
C ARG A 34 -17.00 -20.78 8.52
N GLU A 35 -17.53 -21.99 8.38
CA GLU A 35 -16.81 -23.10 7.73
C GLU A 35 -16.46 -22.79 6.27
N LYS A 36 -17.42 -22.26 5.50
CA LYS A 36 -17.19 -21.84 4.10
C LYS A 36 -16.12 -20.74 4.00
N LEU A 37 -16.19 -19.74 4.88
CA LEU A 37 -15.22 -18.65 4.93
C LEU A 37 -13.82 -19.16 5.28
N ALA A 38 -13.70 -20.02 6.29
CA ALA A 38 -12.45 -20.64 6.68
C ALA A 38 -11.84 -21.47 5.55
N ALA A 39 -12.65 -22.27 4.84
CA ALA A 39 -12.19 -23.06 3.70
C ALA A 39 -11.69 -22.16 2.54
N ARG A 40 -12.41 -21.07 2.25
CA ARG A 40 -11.99 -20.08 1.24
C ARG A 40 -10.66 -19.44 1.63
N ARG A 41 -10.54 -18.96 2.87
CA ARG A 41 -9.33 -18.33 3.40
C ARG A 41 -8.14 -19.29 3.42
N ALA A 42 -8.35 -20.56 3.76
CA ALA A 42 -7.29 -21.57 3.71
C ALA A 42 -6.77 -21.75 2.28
N LYS A 43 -7.67 -21.83 1.29
CA LYS A 43 -7.30 -21.90 -0.12
C LYS A 43 -6.54 -20.65 -0.59
N GLU A 44 -7.06 -19.46 -0.27
CA GLU A 44 -6.42 -18.18 -0.58
C GLU A 44 -5.04 -18.04 0.08
N ALA A 45 -4.89 -18.52 1.32
CA ALA A 45 -3.62 -18.49 2.04
C ALA A 45 -2.58 -19.43 1.42
N GLU A 46 -2.97 -20.64 1.00
CA GLU A 46 -2.09 -21.55 0.27
C GLU A 46 -1.69 -21.00 -1.10
N GLU A 47 -2.62 -20.39 -1.83
CA GLU A 47 -2.33 -19.68 -3.08
C GLU A 47 -1.35 -18.52 -2.84
N ALA A 48 -1.62 -17.66 -1.86
CA ALA A 48 -0.75 -16.54 -1.50
C ALA A 48 0.64 -17.01 -1.05
N LYS A 49 0.74 -18.13 -0.33
CA LYS A 49 2.02 -18.72 0.07
C LYS A 49 2.82 -19.19 -1.15
N ARG A 50 2.19 -19.96 -2.06
CA ARG A 50 2.85 -20.37 -3.32
C ARG A 50 3.29 -19.18 -4.15
N ASP A 51 2.43 -18.17 -4.29
CA ASP A 51 2.76 -16.96 -5.03
C ASP A 51 3.92 -16.20 -4.38
N ARG A 52 3.98 -16.07 -3.05
CA ARG A 52 5.11 -15.45 -2.33
C ARG A 52 6.42 -16.21 -2.51
N GLU A 53 6.37 -17.53 -2.62
CA GLU A 53 7.55 -18.36 -2.88
C GLU A 53 8.04 -18.22 -4.32
N LEU A 54 7.11 -18.10 -5.28
CA LEU A 54 7.39 -17.98 -6.71
C LEU A 54 7.84 -16.56 -7.12
N TYR A 55 7.16 -15.53 -6.62
CA TYR A 55 7.34 -14.13 -7.01
C TYR A 55 8.13 -13.35 -5.95
N LYS A 56 9.39 -13.73 -5.77
CA LYS A 56 10.30 -13.02 -4.86
C LYS A 56 10.87 -11.77 -5.51
N ASN A 57 10.63 -10.64 -4.86
CA ASN A 57 11.06 -9.32 -5.27
C ASN A 57 11.61 -8.54 -4.09
N PRO A 58 12.79 -8.93 -3.58
CA PRO A 58 13.42 -8.24 -2.46
C PRO A 58 13.92 -6.86 -2.91
N THR A 59 13.92 -5.93 -1.97
CA THR A 59 14.53 -4.61 -2.12
C THR A 59 15.78 -4.50 -1.25
N GLN A 60 16.64 -3.53 -1.56
CA GLN A 60 17.84 -3.18 -0.81
C GLN A 60 17.69 -1.74 -0.28
N LEU A 61 16.73 -1.53 0.63
CA LEU A 61 16.37 -0.19 1.12
C LEU A 61 17.54 0.56 1.80
N ASP A 62 18.54 -0.18 2.30
CA ASP A 62 19.78 0.40 2.82
C ASP A 62 20.56 1.24 1.79
N LYS A 63 20.41 0.96 0.49
CA LYS A 63 20.98 1.78 -0.59
C LYS A 63 20.44 3.21 -0.59
N MET A 64 19.31 3.46 0.08
CA MET A 64 18.72 4.79 0.20
C MET A 64 19.36 5.65 1.30
N LYS A 65 20.04 5.05 2.28
CA LYS A 65 20.62 5.76 3.44
C LYS A 65 21.50 6.96 3.06
N PRO A 66 22.38 6.88 2.05
CA PRO A 66 23.21 8.03 1.64
C PRO A 66 22.40 9.24 1.13
N TYR A 67 21.14 9.04 0.75
CA TYR A 67 20.27 10.06 0.16
C TYR A 67 19.21 10.60 1.13
N MET A 68 19.19 10.17 2.40
CA MET A 68 18.18 10.62 3.37
C MET A 68 18.47 12.01 3.92
N GLN A 69 19.73 12.44 3.94
CA GLN A 69 20.09 13.77 4.45
C GLN A 69 19.70 14.87 3.46
N THR A 70 19.00 15.88 3.98
CA THR A 70 18.60 17.08 3.23
C THR A 70 19.31 18.32 3.77
N PRO A 71 19.68 19.30 2.92
CA PRO A 71 19.53 19.30 1.47
C PRO A 71 20.53 18.36 0.80
N ARG A 72 20.10 17.67 -0.27
CA ARG A 72 20.93 16.79 -1.09
C ARG A 72 21.69 17.56 -2.16
N SER A 73 22.84 17.01 -2.58
CA SER A 73 23.58 17.53 -3.73
C SER A 73 22.91 17.18 -5.06
N SER A 74 22.88 18.15 -5.99
CA SER A 74 22.44 17.95 -7.39
C SER A 74 23.32 16.98 -8.17
N GLU A 75 24.53 16.73 -7.69
CA GLU A 75 25.51 15.85 -8.35
C GLU A 75 25.30 14.37 -8.04
N THR A 76 24.40 14.05 -7.12
CA THR A 76 24.07 12.66 -6.77
C THR A 76 23.32 11.96 -7.90
N GLU A 77 23.57 10.66 -8.06
CA GLU A 77 22.81 9.82 -9.01
C GLU A 77 21.32 9.81 -8.68
N PHE A 78 20.97 9.86 -7.39
CA PHE A 78 19.59 10.04 -6.94
C PHE A 78 18.94 11.30 -7.56
N PHE A 79 19.59 12.46 -7.45
CA PHE A 79 19.04 13.71 -7.97
C PHE A 79 18.89 13.65 -9.49
N LYS A 80 19.91 13.20 -10.22
CA LYS A 80 19.89 13.11 -11.69
C LYS A 80 18.75 12.21 -12.20
N LYS A 81 18.54 11.05 -11.55
CA LYS A 81 17.48 10.09 -11.93
C LYS A 81 16.09 10.58 -11.55
N LEU A 82 15.92 11.20 -10.39
CA LEU A 82 14.61 11.61 -9.89
C LEU A 82 14.13 12.96 -10.47
N ALA A 83 15.00 13.97 -10.47
CA ALA A 83 14.65 15.37 -10.74
C ALA A 83 14.42 15.65 -12.24
N GLY A 84 15.08 14.86 -13.11
CA GLY A 84 15.04 15.05 -14.56
C GLY A 84 15.64 16.39 -14.99
N LYS A 85 15.15 16.93 -16.10
CA LYS A 85 15.62 18.23 -16.62
C LYS A 85 14.98 19.38 -15.87
N ALA A 86 15.78 20.40 -15.55
CA ALA A 86 15.28 21.62 -14.93
C ALA A 86 14.26 22.32 -15.84
N PRO A 87 13.16 22.85 -15.28
CA PRO A 87 12.18 23.61 -16.03
C PRO A 87 12.72 25.00 -16.41
N TRP A 88 12.18 25.57 -17.48
CA TRP A 88 12.55 26.91 -17.96
C TRP A 88 12.15 28.01 -16.97
N LEU A 89 11.00 27.89 -16.32
CA LEU A 89 10.55 28.76 -15.22
C LEU A 89 10.51 27.99 -13.90
N GLY A 90 10.85 28.66 -12.80
CA GLY A 90 10.78 28.09 -11.46
C GLY A 90 11.95 27.18 -11.08
N LYS A 91 13.12 27.34 -11.72
CA LYS A 91 14.33 26.55 -11.46
C LYS A 91 14.71 26.50 -9.97
N SER A 92 14.58 27.61 -9.23
CA SER A 92 14.88 27.64 -7.80
C SER A 92 13.93 26.77 -6.98
N LYS A 93 12.62 26.81 -7.26
CA LYS A 93 11.63 25.94 -6.60
C LYS A 93 11.84 24.47 -6.98
N TRP A 94 12.16 24.20 -8.25
CA TRP A 94 12.51 22.85 -8.72
C TRP A 94 13.74 22.30 -8.00
N LEU A 95 14.82 23.09 -7.92
CA LEU A 95 16.04 22.69 -7.23
C LEU A 95 15.75 22.43 -5.76
N ARG A 96 15.09 23.38 -5.09
CA ARG A 96 14.69 23.26 -3.69
C ARG A 96 13.87 22.00 -3.43
N LYS A 97 12.86 21.72 -4.26
CA LYS A 97 12.06 20.49 -4.18
C LYS A 97 12.98 19.28 -4.13
N PHE A 98 13.82 19.09 -5.14
CA PHE A 98 14.61 17.87 -5.27
C PHE A 98 15.83 17.77 -4.33
N THR A 99 16.31 18.89 -3.76
CA THR A 99 17.34 18.87 -2.73
C THR A 99 16.75 18.69 -1.32
N GLU A 100 15.63 19.33 -1.00
CA GLU A 100 15.04 19.37 0.35
C GLU A 100 13.89 18.37 0.57
N GLY A 101 13.37 17.72 -0.48
CA GLY A 101 12.35 16.68 -0.34
C GLY A 101 12.80 15.52 0.55
N TYR A 102 11.84 14.78 1.08
CA TYR A 102 12.10 13.63 1.93
C TYR A 102 12.04 12.35 1.10
N ILE A 103 12.78 11.33 1.54
CA ILE A 103 12.50 9.96 1.15
C ILE A 103 11.58 9.41 2.24
N VAL A 104 10.43 8.88 1.84
CA VAL A 104 9.50 8.20 2.74
C VAL A 104 9.37 6.75 2.27
N TYR A 105 9.27 5.82 3.21
CA TYR A 105 8.91 4.44 2.90
C TYR A 105 7.39 4.33 2.91
N ALA A 106 6.80 4.04 1.75
CA ALA A 106 5.36 3.83 1.64
C ALA A 106 5.06 2.33 1.65
N GLY A 107 4.24 1.92 2.62
CA GLY A 107 3.74 0.56 2.74
C GLY A 107 2.47 0.38 1.94
N ILE A 108 2.35 -0.70 1.16
CA ILE A 108 1.15 -1.02 0.39
C ILE A 108 0.25 -1.95 1.21
N VAL A 109 -0.85 -1.38 1.71
CA VAL A 109 -1.82 -2.05 2.60
C VAL A 109 -2.79 -2.92 1.81
N SER A 110 -3.25 -2.41 0.66
CA SER A 110 -4.16 -3.09 -0.25
C SER A 110 -3.75 -2.81 -1.69
N ALA A 111 -3.76 -3.83 -2.52
CA ALA A 111 -3.52 -3.75 -3.96
C ALA A 111 -4.14 -4.99 -4.64
N PRO A 112 -4.43 -4.93 -5.95
CA PRO A 112 -4.87 -6.11 -6.70
C PRO A 112 -3.88 -7.28 -6.59
N ALA A 113 -4.37 -8.52 -6.60
CA ALA A 113 -3.55 -9.71 -6.37
C ALA A 113 -2.47 -9.90 -7.44
N GLU A 114 -2.76 -9.53 -8.68
CA GLU A 114 -1.83 -9.54 -9.81
C GLU A 114 -0.66 -8.58 -9.61
N ALA A 115 -0.82 -7.50 -8.84
CA ALA A 115 0.24 -6.53 -8.61
C ALA A 115 1.44 -7.12 -7.84
N TRP A 116 1.25 -8.27 -7.21
CA TRP A 116 2.27 -9.02 -6.47
C TRP A 116 2.97 -10.10 -7.31
N LYS A 117 2.62 -10.23 -8.59
CA LYS A 117 3.07 -11.33 -9.45
C LYS A 117 3.89 -10.80 -10.61
N GLY A 118 5.06 -11.41 -10.85
CA GLY A 118 5.90 -11.14 -12.02
C GLY A 118 5.34 -11.76 -13.31
N VAL A 119 4.12 -11.37 -13.67
CA VAL A 119 3.43 -11.82 -14.89
C VAL A 119 3.24 -10.64 -15.85
N LYS A 120 2.88 -10.93 -17.10
CA LYS A 120 2.51 -9.85 -18.02
C LYS A 120 1.21 -9.22 -17.54
N HIS A 121 1.27 -7.94 -17.17
CA HIS A 121 0.10 -7.15 -16.81
C HIS A 121 -0.60 -6.61 -18.07
N LYS A 122 -1.93 -6.51 -18.00
CA LYS A 122 -2.75 -5.94 -19.08
C LYS A 122 -2.59 -4.42 -19.15
N ASP A 123 -2.58 -3.79 -17.99
CA ASP A 123 -2.47 -2.35 -17.81
C ASP A 123 -1.06 -1.96 -17.36
N ASP A 124 -0.65 -0.71 -17.64
CA ASP A 124 0.68 -0.21 -17.30
C ASP A 124 0.82 0.17 -15.80
N SER A 125 -0.30 0.30 -15.10
CA SER A 125 -0.38 0.73 -13.71
C SER A 125 -1.53 0.08 -12.96
N PHE A 126 -1.47 0.14 -11.64
CA PHE A 126 -2.55 -0.24 -10.74
C PHE A 126 -2.68 0.76 -9.59
N HIS A 127 -3.78 0.68 -8.87
CA HIS A 127 -3.99 1.45 -7.64
C HIS A 127 -3.62 0.62 -6.42
N GLY A 128 -2.90 1.23 -5.47
CA GLY A 128 -2.66 0.65 -4.16
C GLY A 128 -3.04 1.63 -3.06
N ILE A 129 -3.45 1.14 -1.90
CA ILE A 129 -3.61 1.96 -0.70
C ILE A 129 -2.26 2.03 0.01
N GLY A 130 -1.61 3.20 -0.11
CA GLY A 130 -0.31 3.46 0.49
C GLY A 130 -0.44 4.14 1.84
N ILE A 131 0.38 3.72 2.79
CA ILE A 131 0.58 4.36 4.10
C ILE A 131 2.03 4.81 4.24
N TYR A 132 2.27 6.01 4.75
CA TYR A 132 3.61 6.49 5.06
C TYR A 132 3.57 7.52 6.20
N ALA A 133 4.67 7.60 6.94
CA ALA A 133 4.88 8.62 7.96
C ALA A 133 5.63 9.84 7.40
N LEU A 134 5.37 11.00 8.00
CA LEU A 134 5.98 12.29 7.65
C LEU A 134 6.89 12.84 8.75
N ASP A 135 6.83 12.27 9.96
CA ASP A 135 7.76 12.62 11.02
C ASP A 135 9.10 11.88 10.85
N LYS A 136 10.17 12.49 11.36
CA LYS A 136 11.55 11.98 11.23
C LYS A 136 11.79 10.66 11.95
N GLY A 137 10.98 10.32 12.96
CA GLY A 137 11.13 9.07 13.71
C GLY A 137 10.69 7.86 12.89
N HIS A 138 9.65 8.01 12.06
CA HIS A 138 8.98 6.88 11.42
C HIS A 138 9.08 6.85 9.89
N MET A 139 9.39 7.97 9.21
CA MET A 139 9.34 8.05 7.74
C MET A 139 10.21 7.01 7.00
N ASN A 140 11.21 6.43 7.67
CA ASN A 140 12.06 5.36 7.14
C ASN A 140 12.14 4.13 8.07
N ASP A 141 11.26 4.01 9.06
CA ASP A 141 11.21 2.88 9.97
C ASP A 141 10.44 1.71 9.34
N MET A 142 11.19 0.73 8.84
CA MET A 142 10.61 -0.48 8.22
C MET A 142 9.85 -1.36 9.21
N GLU A 143 10.29 -1.43 10.46
CA GLU A 143 9.70 -2.34 11.44
C GLU A 143 8.37 -1.80 11.95
N TRP A 144 8.31 -0.49 12.22
CA TRP A 144 7.04 0.20 12.45
C TRP A 144 6.09 0.02 11.25
N LEU A 145 6.58 0.29 10.04
CA LEU A 145 5.74 0.25 8.84
C LEU A 145 5.14 -1.15 8.61
N LYS A 146 5.93 -2.23 8.76
CA LYS A 146 5.44 -3.61 8.65
C LYS A 146 4.33 -3.92 9.66
N ARG A 147 4.50 -3.53 10.93
CA ARG A 147 3.49 -3.74 11.98
C ARG A 147 2.18 -3.03 11.66
N VAL A 148 2.25 -1.77 11.24
CA VAL A 148 1.05 -0.98 10.91
C VAL A 148 0.38 -1.52 9.65
N MET A 149 1.16 -1.86 8.61
CA MET A 149 0.65 -2.47 7.37
C MET A 149 -0.12 -3.76 7.63
N GLU A 150 0.41 -4.64 8.48
CA GLU A 150 -0.24 -5.92 8.80
C GLU A 150 -1.59 -5.70 9.49
N LYS A 151 -1.64 -4.83 10.51
CA LYS A 151 -2.90 -4.48 11.20
C LYS A 151 -3.93 -3.91 10.22
N LEU A 152 -3.53 -2.94 9.40
CA LEU A 152 -4.46 -2.32 8.45
C LEU A 152 -4.90 -3.29 7.35
N ARG A 153 -4.01 -4.15 6.85
CA ARG A 153 -4.35 -5.15 5.84
C ARG A 153 -5.38 -6.13 6.38
N ASN A 154 -5.19 -6.62 7.60
CA ASN A 154 -6.16 -7.51 8.24
C ASN A 154 -7.53 -6.85 8.40
N MET A 155 -7.61 -5.54 8.68
CA MET A 155 -8.89 -4.81 8.73
C MET A 155 -9.50 -4.63 7.34
N CYS A 156 -8.72 -4.20 6.35
CA CYS A 156 -9.18 -4.01 4.97
C CYS A 156 -9.71 -5.31 4.36
N GLU A 157 -9.06 -6.43 4.67
CA GLU A 157 -9.48 -7.75 4.22
C GLU A 157 -10.62 -8.34 5.08
N GLY A 158 -11.07 -7.67 6.15
CA GLY A 158 -12.13 -8.17 7.03
C GLY A 158 -11.74 -9.44 7.82
N ARG A 159 -10.45 -9.59 8.14
CA ARG A 159 -9.91 -10.65 9.01
C ARG A 159 -9.96 -10.29 10.49
N GLN A 160 -10.13 -9.01 10.80
CA GLN A 160 -10.30 -8.51 12.15
C GLN A 160 -11.27 -7.32 12.16
N PRO A 161 -11.89 -7.02 13.33
CA PRO A 161 -12.68 -5.82 13.49
C PRO A 161 -11.88 -4.56 13.16
N VAL A 162 -12.57 -3.56 12.59
CA VAL A 162 -11.96 -2.26 12.30
C VAL A 162 -11.74 -1.53 13.62
N ALA A 163 -10.49 -1.17 13.91
CA ALA A 163 -10.18 -0.40 15.12
C ALA A 163 -10.67 1.05 14.96
N PRO A 164 -11.05 1.72 16.08
CA PRO A 164 -11.45 3.12 16.05
C PRO A 164 -10.41 4.00 15.35
N GLY A 165 -10.86 4.82 14.40
CA GLY A 165 -10.00 5.71 13.62
C GLY A 165 -9.45 5.10 12.32
N CYS A 166 -9.70 3.80 12.06
CA CYS A 166 -9.25 3.11 10.84
C CYS A 166 -10.35 3.00 9.76
N GLU A 167 -11.57 3.46 10.05
CA GLU A 167 -12.74 3.32 9.16
C GLU A 167 -12.48 3.99 7.80
N GLY A 168 -11.83 5.16 7.80
CA GLY A 168 -11.45 5.86 6.58
C GLY A 168 -10.48 5.08 5.70
N VAL A 169 -9.56 4.31 6.29
CA VAL A 169 -8.61 3.46 5.53
C VAL A 169 -9.36 2.29 4.88
N VAL A 170 -10.29 1.66 5.60
CA VAL A 170 -11.08 0.55 5.10
C VAL A 170 -12.04 1.01 4.00
N SER A 171 -12.70 2.16 4.17
CA SER A 171 -13.54 2.78 3.13
C SER A 171 -12.71 3.08 1.88
N LEU A 172 -11.53 3.71 2.03
CA LEU A 172 -10.64 4.01 0.92
C LEU A 172 -10.20 2.76 0.13
N ALA A 173 -10.02 1.62 0.80
CA ALA A 173 -9.67 0.35 0.17
C ALA A 173 -10.83 -0.30 -0.60
N LYS A 174 -12.09 0.03 -0.26
CA LYS A 174 -13.29 -0.50 -0.91
C LYS A 174 -13.82 0.40 -2.02
N GLU A 175 -13.65 1.71 -1.89
CA GLU A 175 -14.20 2.70 -2.80
C GLU A 175 -13.26 2.98 -3.97
N GLU A 176 -13.69 2.59 -5.18
CA GLU A 176 -12.90 2.74 -6.40
C GLU A 176 -12.61 4.22 -6.75
N ASP A 177 -13.56 5.11 -6.50
CA ASP A 177 -13.47 6.54 -6.87
C ASP A 177 -12.99 7.47 -5.75
N CYS A 178 -12.66 6.94 -4.58
CA CYS A 178 -12.18 7.77 -3.47
C CYS A 178 -10.68 8.09 -3.62
N TRP A 179 -10.36 9.39 -3.73
CA TRP A 179 -8.99 9.93 -3.87
C TRP A 179 -8.58 10.80 -2.68
N SER A 180 -9.32 10.70 -1.57
CA SER A 180 -9.02 11.47 -0.36
C SER A 180 -7.70 11.02 0.28
N THR A 181 -7.07 11.95 1.01
CA THR A 181 -6.02 11.59 1.97
C THR A 181 -6.66 11.41 3.33
N VAL A 182 -6.46 10.24 3.93
CA VAL A 182 -6.84 9.94 5.30
C VAL A 182 -5.66 10.25 6.20
N LYS A 183 -5.86 11.10 7.20
CA LYS A 183 -4.93 11.30 8.31
C LYS A 183 -5.22 10.25 9.35
N LEU A 184 -4.31 9.28 9.50
CA LEU A 184 -4.48 8.19 10.45
C LEU A 184 -3.89 8.60 11.80
N SER A 185 -4.65 8.41 12.87
CA SER A 185 -4.27 8.77 14.23
C SER A 185 -4.71 7.69 15.23
N GLY A 186 -4.26 7.81 16.47
CA GLY A 186 -4.56 6.85 17.53
C GLY A 186 -3.43 5.84 17.78
N GLU A 187 -3.71 4.85 18.63
CA GLU A 187 -2.69 3.90 19.10
C GLU A 187 -2.08 3.06 17.97
N ILE A 188 -2.82 2.82 16.89
CA ILE A 188 -2.36 2.00 15.77
C ILE A 188 -1.11 2.57 15.09
N VAL A 189 -0.93 3.89 15.08
CA VAL A 189 0.22 4.56 14.44
C VAL A 189 1.36 4.86 15.40
N GLU A 190 1.25 4.46 16.67
CA GLU A 190 2.35 4.55 17.66
C GLU A 190 2.93 5.97 17.82
N GLY A 191 2.09 7.00 17.62
CA GLY A 191 2.46 8.42 17.72
C GLY A 191 3.05 9.04 16.44
N ALA A 192 3.11 8.31 15.33
CA ALA A 192 3.58 8.82 14.05
C ALA A 192 2.59 9.80 13.37
N ASP A 193 3.11 10.75 12.59
CA ASP A 193 2.30 11.58 11.68
C ASP A 193 2.11 10.84 10.36
N VAL A 194 0.92 10.28 10.17
CA VAL A 194 0.65 9.32 9.09
C VAL A 194 -0.37 9.84 8.09
N GLU A 195 -0.05 9.63 6.81
CA GLU A 195 -0.98 9.76 5.71
C GLU A 195 -1.26 8.40 5.07
N VAL A 196 -2.52 8.18 4.73
CA VAL A 196 -2.97 7.06 3.93
C VAL A 196 -3.70 7.60 2.71
N ARG A 197 -3.37 7.13 1.52
CA ARG A 197 -4.04 7.55 0.28
C ARG A 197 -3.93 6.49 -0.80
N LYS A 198 -4.78 6.61 -1.81
CA LYS A 198 -4.67 5.85 -3.06
C LYS A 198 -3.45 6.35 -3.84
N LEU A 199 -2.55 5.44 -4.17
CA LEU A 199 -1.36 5.66 -4.97
C LEU A 199 -1.54 5.02 -6.34
N VAL A 200 -1.13 5.74 -7.39
CA VAL A 200 -0.98 5.17 -8.73
C VAL A 200 0.44 4.63 -8.84
N LEU A 201 0.56 3.32 -9.08
CA LEU A 201 1.84 2.63 -9.18
C LEU A 201 1.99 2.07 -10.59
N TYR A 202 3.05 2.48 -11.28
CA TYR A 202 3.37 1.98 -12.62
C TYR A 202 4.28 0.76 -12.51
N TYR A 203 3.93 -0.33 -13.19
CA TYR A 203 4.73 -1.56 -13.16
C TYR A 203 6.18 -1.30 -13.59
N LYS A 204 6.39 -0.46 -14.62
CA LYS A 204 7.74 -0.08 -15.09
C LYS A 204 8.61 0.66 -14.07
N GLU A 205 8.01 1.28 -13.05
CA GLU A 205 8.72 2.03 -12.00
C GLU A 205 9.02 1.14 -10.78
N LEU A 206 8.43 -0.06 -10.72
CA LEU A 206 8.61 -1.02 -9.66
C LEU A 206 9.75 -2.01 -9.98
N PRO A 207 10.39 -2.57 -8.93
CA PRO A 207 11.41 -3.58 -9.12
C PRO A 207 10.83 -4.81 -9.83
N GLN A 208 11.55 -5.32 -10.83
CA GLN A 208 11.13 -6.47 -11.67
C GLN A 208 9.74 -6.35 -12.33
N GLY A 209 9.10 -5.17 -12.31
CA GLY A 209 7.78 -4.98 -12.91
C GLY A 209 6.59 -5.30 -12.02
N TYR A 210 6.75 -5.52 -10.71
CA TYR A 210 5.67 -5.83 -9.76
C TYR A 210 6.04 -5.40 -8.33
N LEU A 211 5.12 -5.51 -7.37
CA LEU A 211 5.35 -5.04 -6.00
C LEU A 211 6.52 -5.77 -5.31
N PRO A 212 7.31 -5.05 -4.48
CA PRO A 212 8.24 -5.66 -3.53
C PRO A 212 7.58 -6.71 -2.64
N SER A 213 8.30 -7.77 -2.28
CA SER A 213 7.75 -8.85 -1.46
C SER A 213 7.35 -8.41 -0.04
N ASP A 214 7.98 -7.36 0.49
CA ASP A 214 7.61 -6.74 1.77
C ASP A 214 6.51 -5.68 1.63
N GLY A 215 6.11 -5.35 0.40
CA GLY A 215 5.13 -4.32 0.10
C GLY A 215 5.61 -2.90 0.38
N ILE A 216 6.91 -2.67 0.55
CA ILE A 216 7.47 -1.35 0.84
C ILE A 216 8.07 -0.75 -0.43
N VAL A 217 7.52 0.38 -0.87
CA VAL A 217 7.98 1.13 -2.04
C VAL A 217 8.50 2.50 -1.59
N PRO A 218 9.81 2.79 -1.76
CA PRO A 218 10.34 4.12 -1.47
C PRO A 218 9.71 5.18 -2.37
N HIS A 219 9.27 6.27 -1.75
CA HIS A 219 8.73 7.43 -2.43
C HIS A 219 9.51 8.68 -2.05
N PHE A 220 9.52 9.63 -2.97
CA PHE A 220 9.97 10.98 -2.72
C PHE A 220 8.75 11.85 -2.37
N TYR A 221 8.84 12.59 -1.27
CA TYR A 221 7.78 13.47 -0.77
C TYR A 221 8.24 14.93 -0.73
N TRP A 222 7.37 15.82 -1.21
CA TRP A 222 7.55 17.28 -1.11
C TRP A 222 6.20 18.00 -1.14
N GLU A 223 5.88 18.76 -0.09
CA GLU A 223 4.68 19.62 -0.01
C GLU A 223 3.39 18.92 -0.48
N GLY A 224 3.09 17.74 0.08
CA GLY A 224 1.91 16.94 -0.27
C GLY A 224 2.03 16.14 -1.57
N THR A 225 3.02 16.40 -2.42
CA THR A 225 3.33 15.60 -3.61
C THR A 225 4.15 14.38 -3.22
N ILE A 226 3.70 13.20 -3.62
CA ILE A 226 4.42 11.93 -3.42
C ILE A 226 4.63 11.24 -4.77
N ARG A 227 5.82 10.66 -4.99
CA ARG A 227 6.17 9.97 -6.24
C ARG A 227 7.08 8.78 -5.96
N VAL A 228 6.88 7.66 -6.66
CA VAL A 228 7.76 6.48 -6.61
C VAL A 228 9.19 6.88 -6.97
N ILE A 229 10.15 6.43 -6.17
CA ILE A 229 11.58 6.56 -6.49
C ILE A 229 11.92 5.48 -7.54
N PRO A 230 12.78 5.78 -8.54
CA PRO A 230 13.20 4.76 -9.51
C PRO A 230 13.76 3.49 -8.84
N ALA A 231 13.23 2.32 -9.22
CA ALA A 231 13.59 1.04 -8.61
C ALA A 231 15.10 0.75 -8.54
N GLU A 232 15.83 1.11 -9.60
CA GLU A 232 17.29 1.00 -9.72
C GLU A 232 18.10 1.65 -8.58
N LEU A 233 17.50 2.54 -7.78
CA LEU A 233 18.15 3.16 -6.63
C LEU A 233 18.05 2.32 -5.35
N TYR A 234 17.17 1.31 -5.31
CA TYR A 234 16.91 0.46 -4.15
C TYR A 234 16.75 -1.02 -4.47
N VAL A 235 17.17 -1.48 -5.66
CA VAL A 235 17.36 -2.90 -6.00
C VAL A 235 18.81 -3.26 -6.16
#